data_AF-A0A6P7GTM8-F1
#
_entry.id   AF-A0A6P7GTM8-F1
#
_cell.length_a   1.000
_cell.length_b   1.000
_cell.length_c   1.000
_cell.angle_alpha   90.00
_cell.angle_beta   90.00
_cell.angle_gamma   90.00
#
_symmetry.space_group_name_H-M   'P 1'
#
loop_
_entity.id
_entity.type
_entity.pdbx_description
1 polymer ?
#
loop_
_entity_poly.entity_id
_entity_poly.type
_entity_poly.pdbx_seq_one_letter_code
_entity_poly.pdbx_strand_id
1 'polypeptide(L)'
;MRKLLNWFKHEYFNPEILITENGYSDSTGQLNDPNRTHYLTEYLSAIKDAMDYDGVNVIGYNVWSLIDNFEWIAGYTVKFGLVNVDMSDPSRTRTKKDSFYYYQKVCQTHCIVDQCID
;
A
#
# COMPACT_ATOMS: atom_id res chain seq x y z
N MET A 1 -10.24 -6.22 2.50
CA MET A 1 -10.62 -4.90 1.96
C MET A 1 -12.02 -4.89 1.31
N ARG A 2 -12.28 -5.67 0.24
CA ARG A 2 -13.56 -5.69 -0.51
C ARG A 2 -14.84 -5.70 0.35
N LYS A 3 -14.94 -6.61 1.33
CA LYS A 3 -16.10 -6.68 2.25
C LYS A 3 -16.32 -5.41 3.07
N LEU A 4 -15.24 -4.78 3.55
CA LEU A 4 -15.29 -3.54 4.32
C LEU A 4 -15.80 -2.38 3.45
N LEU A 5 -15.30 -2.28 2.22
CA LEU A 5 -15.73 -1.28 1.26
C LEU A 5 -17.22 -1.44 0.88
N ASN A 6 -17.69 -2.67 0.69
CA ASN A 6 -19.11 -2.94 0.48
C ASN A 6 -19.96 -2.52 1.69
N TRP A 7 -19.49 -2.80 2.90
CA TRP A 7 -20.18 -2.36 4.11
C TRP A 7 -20.29 -0.82 4.15
N PHE A 8 -19.20 -0.08 3.87
CA PHE A 8 -19.26 1.39 3.77
C PHE A 8 -20.25 1.87 2.70
N LYS A 9 -20.25 1.22 1.54
CA LYS A 9 -21.21 1.52 0.47
C LYS A 9 -22.66 1.36 0.96
N HIS A 10 -22.98 0.27 1.65
CA HIS A 10 -24.34 0.01 2.12
C HIS A 10 -24.77 0.96 3.23
N GLU A 11 -23.92 1.21 4.24
CA GLU A 11 -24.33 2.01 5.41
C GLU A 11 -24.31 3.51 5.17
N TYR A 12 -23.51 3.98 4.22
CA TYR A 12 -23.33 5.41 3.99
C TYR A 12 -23.76 5.85 2.59
N PHE A 13 -24.63 5.06 1.94
CA PHE A 13 -25.25 5.39 0.63
C PHE A 13 -24.22 5.63 -0.50
N ASN A 14 -23.22 4.75 -0.59
CA ASN A 14 -22.14 4.77 -1.58
C ASN A 14 -21.39 6.11 -1.69
N PRO A 15 -20.78 6.59 -0.60
CA PRO A 15 -20.05 7.85 -0.62
C PRO A 15 -18.78 7.73 -1.47
N GLU A 16 -18.18 8.86 -1.81
CA GLU A 16 -16.79 8.87 -2.29
C GLU A 16 -15.85 8.39 -1.17
N ILE A 17 -14.99 7.42 -1.49
CA ILE A 17 -14.04 6.84 -0.53
C ILE A 17 -12.62 7.12 -1.01
N LEU A 18 -11.90 7.92 -0.24
CA LEU A 18 -10.44 8.05 -0.34
C LEU A 18 -9.79 7.14 0.70
N ILE A 19 -9.05 6.13 0.25
CA ILE A 19 -8.26 5.29 1.17
C ILE A 19 -7.00 6.08 1.53
N THR A 20 -7.01 6.70 2.70
CA THR A 20 -5.93 7.58 3.15
C THR A 20 -4.69 6.81 3.60
N GLU A 21 -4.87 5.58 4.10
CA GLU A 21 -3.78 4.72 4.52
C GLU A 21 -4.12 3.23 4.32
N ASN A 22 -3.19 2.49 3.74
CA ASN A 22 -3.16 1.04 3.75
C ASN A 22 -1.73 0.57 3.51
N GLY A 23 -1.28 -0.48 4.20
CA GLY A 23 0.10 -0.91 4.11
C GLY A 23 0.45 -2.12 4.96
N TYR A 24 1.71 -2.52 4.87
CA TYR A 24 2.25 -3.70 5.53
C TYR A 24 3.53 -3.37 6.29
N SER A 25 3.59 -3.83 7.54
CA SER A 25 4.75 -3.71 8.41
C SER A 25 5.63 -4.95 8.38
N ASP A 26 6.95 -4.76 8.42
CA ASP A 26 7.90 -5.79 8.83
C ASP A 26 8.81 -5.27 9.97
N SER A 27 9.62 -6.16 10.55
CA SER A 27 10.61 -5.83 11.57
C SER A 27 12.05 -5.93 11.07
N THR A 28 12.27 -6.32 9.82
CA THR A 28 13.60 -6.64 9.28
C THR A 28 14.23 -5.45 8.57
N GLY A 29 13.42 -4.56 7.98
CA GLY A 29 13.91 -3.47 7.13
C GLY A 29 14.62 -3.95 5.87
N GLN A 30 14.39 -5.20 5.45
CA GLN A 30 15.02 -5.76 4.25
C GLN A 30 14.55 -5.02 2.99
N LEU A 31 15.48 -4.87 2.04
CA LEU A 31 15.18 -4.26 0.74
C LEU A 31 14.35 -5.19 -0.15
N ASN A 32 14.59 -6.50 -0.05
CA ASN A 32 13.73 -7.51 -0.64
C ASN A 32 12.59 -7.80 0.35
N ASP A 33 11.41 -7.27 0.05
CA ASP A 33 10.24 -7.29 0.92
C ASP A 33 9.01 -7.91 0.21
N PRO A 34 9.08 -9.19 -0.16
CA PRO A 34 8.08 -9.83 -1.02
C PRO A 34 6.70 -9.91 -0.34
N ASN A 35 6.67 -10.00 1.00
CA ASN A 35 5.43 -9.97 1.76
C ASN A 35 4.71 -8.63 1.66
N ARG A 36 5.44 -7.50 1.59
CA ARG A 36 4.85 -6.18 1.39
C ARG A 36 4.27 -6.07 -0.02
N THR A 37 5.02 -6.49 -1.03
CA THR A 37 4.53 -6.55 -2.41
C THR A 37 3.28 -7.41 -2.53
N HIS A 38 3.30 -8.61 -1.95
CA HIS A 38 2.14 -9.51 -1.96
C HIS A 38 0.92 -8.89 -1.27
N TYR A 39 1.09 -8.27 -0.09
CA TYR A 39 0.01 -7.57 0.60
C TYR A 39 -0.59 -6.46 -0.27
N LEU A 40 0.24 -5.61 -0.88
CA LEU A 40 -0.24 -4.53 -1.75
C LEU A 40 -1.01 -5.10 -2.95
N THR A 41 -0.50 -6.14 -3.60
CA THR A 41 -1.18 -6.81 -4.72
C THR A 41 -2.57 -7.30 -4.33
N GLU A 42 -2.69 -8.01 -3.22
CA GLU A 42 -3.98 -8.57 -2.76
C GLU A 42 -4.98 -7.46 -2.39
N TYR A 43 -4.52 -6.42 -1.68
CA TYR A 43 -5.40 -5.35 -1.23
C TYR A 43 -5.85 -4.45 -2.39
N LEU A 44 -4.95 -4.10 -3.31
CA LEU A 44 -5.29 -3.35 -4.51
C LEU A 44 -6.24 -4.16 -5.42
N SER A 45 -6.01 -5.47 -5.57
CA SER A 45 -6.93 -6.35 -6.32
C SER A 45 -8.32 -6.35 -5.70
N ALA A 46 -8.39 -6.48 -4.36
CA ALA A 46 -9.67 -6.45 -3.65
C ALA A 46 -10.39 -5.08 -3.72
N ILE A 47 -9.64 -3.98 -3.83
CA ILE A 47 -10.20 -2.63 -4.05
C ILE A 47 -10.75 -2.54 -5.48
N LYS A 48 -9.96 -2.97 -6.47
CA LYS A 48 -10.36 -2.95 -7.88
C LYS A 48 -11.62 -3.78 -8.11
N ASP A 49 -11.68 -4.97 -7.51
CA ASP A 49 -12.87 -5.81 -7.51
C ASP A 49 -14.11 -5.13 -6.91
N ALA A 50 -13.94 -4.39 -5.80
CA ALA A 50 -15.03 -3.65 -5.17
C ALA A 50 -15.53 -2.51 -6.07
N MET A 51 -14.64 -1.88 -6.83
CA MET A 51 -15.00 -0.84 -7.80
C MET A 51 -15.73 -1.45 -9.01
N ASP A 52 -15.14 -2.47 -9.63
CA ASP A 52 -15.59 -3.01 -10.93
C ASP A 52 -16.85 -3.87 -10.81
N TYR A 53 -16.89 -4.77 -9.82
CA TYR A 53 -17.96 -5.76 -9.71
C TYR A 53 -19.03 -5.36 -8.70
N ASP A 54 -18.65 -4.61 -7.66
CA ASP A 54 -19.57 -4.23 -6.60
C ASP A 54 -20.03 -2.77 -6.71
N GLY A 55 -19.43 -1.94 -7.57
CA GLY A 55 -19.82 -0.55 -7.78
C GLY A 55 -19.56 0.37 -6.57
N VAL A 56 -18.52 0.09 -5.79
CA VAL A 56 -18.06 0.98 -4.71
C VAL A 56 -17.33 2.19 -5.30
N ASN A 57 -17.66 3.40 -4.85
CA ASN A 57 -17.06 4.65 -5.33
C ASN A 57 -15.73 5.00 -4.63
N VAL A 58 -14.67 4.23 -4.92
CA VAL A 58 -13.31 4.55 -4.45
C VAL A 58 -12.67 5.56 -5.40
N ILE A 59 -12.26 6.71 -4.87
CA ILE A 59 -11.71 7.84 -5.65
C ILE A 59 -10.19 7.99 -5.56
N GLY A 60 -9.54 7.25 -4.66
CA GLY A 60 -8.09 7.30 -4.51
C GLY A 60 -7.55 6.36 -3.44
N TYR A 61 -6.24 6.17 -3.47
CA TYR A 61 -5.51 5.30 -2.55
C TYR A 61 -4.13 5.85 -2.26
N ASN A 62 -3.78 5.95 -0.98
CA ASN A 62 -2.46 6.32 -0.49
C ASN A 62 -1.83 5.14 0.26
N VAL A 63 -0.66 4.70 -0.20
CA VAL A 63 0.12 3.68 0.48
C VAL A 63 0.72 4.24 1.78
N TRP A 64 0.59 3.48 2.88
CA TRP A 64 1.32 3.75 4.11
C TRP A 64 2.52 2.79 4.22
N SER A 65 3.76 3.27 4.13
CA SER A 65 4.20 4.66 3.99
C SER A 65 5.22 4.83 2.87
N LEU A 66 5.49 6.07 2.49
CA LEU A 66 6.53 6.36 1.50
C LEU A 66 7.92 5.94 2.01
N ILE A 67 8.25 6.28 3.25
CA ILE A 67 9.55 6.00 3.88
C ILE A 67 9.37 5.31 5.23
N ASP A 68 10.34 4.51 5.64
CA ASP A 68 10.44 4.04 7.02
C ASP A 68 10.53 5.24 7.95
N ASN A 69 9.66 5.30 8.96
CA ASN A 69 9.49 6.45 9.84
C ASN A 69 9.43 6.00 11.32
N PHE A 70 9.08 6.92 12.22
CA PHE A 70 8.86 6.62 13.63
C PHE A 70 7.43 6.08 13.83
N GLU A 71 7.30 4.80 14.12
CA GLU A 71 6.01 4.10 14.26
C GLU A 71 5.52 4.16 15.72
N TRP A 72 5.17 5.37 16.17
CA TRP A 72 4.50 5.61 17.45
C TRP A 72 5.18 4.89 18.63
N ILE A 73 4.43 4.05 19.35
CA ILE A 73 4.91 3.29 20.52
C ILE A 73 5.97 2.24 20.15
N ALA A 74 6.05 1.83 18.88
CA ALA A 74 7.04 0.89 18.38
C ALA A 74 8.36 1.58 17.99
N GLY A 75 8.39 2.91 17.96
CA GLY A 75 9.54 3.69 17.53
C GLY A 75 10.03 3.25 16.15
N TYR A 76 11.33 2.97 16.01
CA TYR A 76 11.91 2.57 14.73
C TYR A 76 12.00 1.05 14.51
N THR A 77 11.36 0.24 15.36
CA THR A 77 11.46 -1.24 15.27
C THR A 77 10.54 -1.85 14.21
N VAL A 78 9.53 -1.09 13.77
CA VAL A 78 8.55 -1.50 12.76
C VAL A 78 8.71 -0.64 11.51
N LYS A 79 8.64 -1.28 10.34
CA LYS A 79 8.94 -0.68 9.05
C LYS A 79 7.74 -0.80 8.12
N PHE A 80 7.13 0.33 7.75
CA PHE A 80 6.03 0.40 6.78
C PHE A 80 6.47 0.93 5.41
N GLY A 81 7.65 1.54 5.31
CA GLY A 81 8.04 2.31 4.15
C GLY A 81 8.28 1.45 2.91
N LEU A 82 7.88 1.96 1.74
CA LEU A 82 8.39 1.49 0.45
C LEU A 82 9.88 1.81 0.27
N VAL A 83 10.37 2.81 0.99
CA VAL A 83 11.78 3.23 0.99
C VAL A 83 12.35 3.04 2.38
N ASN A 84 13.41 2.26 2.48
CA ASN A 84 14.16 2.11 3.72
C ASN A 84 14.91 3.41 4.07
N VAL A 85 15.00 3.71 5.36
CA VAL A 85 15.81 4.80 5.90
C VAL A 85 16.81 4.23 6.89
N ASP A 86 18.10 4.45 6.64
CA ASP A 86 19.14 4.09 7.59
C ASP A 86 19.17 5.10 8.74
N MET A 87 18.68 4.65 9.90
CA MET A 87 18.62 5.47 11.12
C MET A 87 19.97 5.55 11.85
N SER A 88 20.92 4.67 11.53
CA SER A 88 22.28 4.68 12.08
C SER A 88 23.19 5.68 11.36
N ASP A 89 22.90 5.96 10.08
CA ASP A 89 23.58 6.98 9.29
C ASP A 89 23.01 8.39 9.58
N PRO A 90 23.80 9.36 10.07
CA PRO A 90 23.36 10.75 10.28
C PRO A 90 22.78 11.43 9.03
N SER A 91 23.19 11.00 7.84
CA SER A 91 22.67 11.52 6.56
C SER A 91 21.27 10.99 6.22
N ARG A 92 20.79 9.96 6.94
CA ARG A 92 19.51 9.28 6.71
C ARG A 92 19.39 8.81 5.26
N THR A 93 20.38 8.02 4.82
CA THR A 93 20.37 7.43 3.49
C THR A 93 19.05 6.70 3.24
N ARG A 94 18.45 6.94 2.05
CA ARG A 94 17.17 6.35 1.63
C ARG A 94 17.39 5.36 0.49
N THR A 95 16.90 4.14 0.66
CA THR A 95 17.07 3.06 -0.32
C THR A 95 15.72 2.44 -0.66
N LYS A 96 15.37 2.44 -1.96
CA LYS A 96 14.10 1.87 -2.45
C LYS A 96 14.07 0.37 -2.22
N LYS A 97 12.96 -0.15 -1.70
CA LYS A 97 12.69 -1.59 -1.57
C LYS A 97 12.03 -2.15 -2.84
N ASP A 98 11.88 -3.46 -2.95
CA ASP A 98 11.22 -4.09 -4.09
C ASP A 98 9.75 -3.63 -4.22
N SER A 99 9.06 -3.47 -3.09
CA SER A 99 7.70 -2.93 -3.03
C SER A 99 7.58 -1.51 -3.60
N PHE A 100 8.64 -0.68 -3.56
CA PHE A 100 8.66 0.62 -4.22
C PHE A 100 8.50 0.47 -5.73
N TYR A 101 9.28 -0.41 -6.34
CA TYR A 101 9.27 -0.61 -7.80
C TYR A 101 7.95 -1.25 -8.25
N TYR A 102 7.40 -2.17 -7.45
CA TYR A 102 6.05 -2.68 -7.65
C TYR A 102 5.02 -1.54 -7.67
N TYR A 103 4.96 -0.74 -6.61
CA TYR A 103 3.97 0.33 -6.50
C TYR A 103 4.17 1.41 -7.57
N GLN A 104 5.42 1.72 -7.94
CA GLN A 104 5.75 2.59 -9.06
C GLN A 104 5.13 2.08 -10.38
N LYS A 105 5.29 0.78 -10.68
CA LYS A 105 4.69 0.17 -11.87
C LYS A 105 3.16 0.30 -11.84
N VAL A 106 2.52 -0.05 -10.71
CA VAL A 106 1.07 0.11 -10.55
C VAL A 106 0.61 1.53 -10.83
N CYS A 107 1.28 2.54 -10.26
CA CYS A 107 0.92 3.94 -10.49
C CYS A 107 1.14 4.39 -11.95
N GLN A 108 2.14 3.85 -12.64
CA GLN A 108 2.45 4.23 -14.02
C GLN A 108 1.56 3.53 -15.05
N THR A 109 1.15 2.29 -14.78
CA THR A 109 0.46 1.44 -15.76
C THR A 109 -0.97 1.09 -15.36
N HIS A 110 -1.43 1.51 -14.18
CA HIS A 110 -2.72 1.14 -13.58
C HIS A 110 -2.96 -0.37 -13.50
N CYS A 111 -1.89 -1.15 -13.34
CA CYS A 111 -1.94 -2.59 -13.46
C CYS A 111 -1.34 -3.25 -12.22
N ILE A 112 -2.13 -4.14 -11.61
CA ILE A 112 -1.85 -4.74 -10.31
C ILE A 112 -1.04 -6.05 -10.44
N VAL A 113 -1.11 -6.69 -11.61
CA VAL A 113 -0.48 -7.98 -11.93
C VAL A 113 0.76 -7.81 -12.82
N ASP A 114 1.53 -8.89 -12.99
CA ASP A 114 2.78 -8.85 -13.76
C ASP A 114 2.56 -8.50 -15.24
N GLN A 115 1.49 -9.00 -15.84
CA GLN A 115 1.09 -8.71 -17.22
C GLN A 115 -0.33 -8.17 -17.25
N CYS A 116 -0.47 -6.96 -17.78
CA CYS A 116 -1.74 -6.34 -18.06
C CYS A 116 -2.22 -6.89 -19.40
N ILE A 117 -3.44 -7.41 -19.44
CA ILE A 117 -4.09 -7.72 -20.70
C ILE A 117 -4.97 -6.51 -21.00
N ASP A 118 -4.70 -5.87 -22.14
CA ASP A 118 -5.51 -4.77 -22.68
C ASP A 118 -6.93 -5.23 -23.03
#